data_AF-A0A958B524-F1
#
_entry.id   AF-A0A958B524-F1
#
_cell.length_a   1.000
_cell.length_b   1.000
_cell.length_c   1.000
_cell.angle_alpha   90.00
_cell.angle_beta   90.00
_cell.angle_gamma   90.00
#
_symmetry.space_group_name_H-M   'P 1'
#
loop_
_entity.id
_entity.type
_entity.pdbx_description
1 polymer ?
#
loop_
_entity_poly.entity_id
_entity_poly.type
_entity_poly.pdbx_seq_one_letter_code
_entity_poly.pdbx_strand_id
1 'polypeptide(L)'
;MYPLTLDLIDFLVSPPARQTLADLSGVDLDERQTLPLLTRLRVSFAPDEAAALLDQARLRRRAIDKFPNADRLLFTDEALQQASSRAVALYRAGQFAAVLSDQRPALVADLGCGIGADTIALAEAGLHVVAVERDPVRARIARFNVAALGLADRVEVVEGDWTSFSLTPRFAVSQGER
;
A
#
# COMPACT_ATOMS: atom_id res chain seq x y z
N MET A 1 2.08 11.61 14.60
CA MET A 1 1.05 11.00 13.74
C MET A 1 0.29 9.99 14.58
N TYR A 2 -1.02 9.92 14.46
CA TYR A 2 -1.85 8.97 15.23
C TYR A 2 -1.58 7.53 14.76
N PRO A 3 -1.41 6.53 15.66
CA PRO A 3 -1.16 5.16 15.26
C PRO A 3 -2.37 4.59 14.53
N LEU A 4 -2.15 4.07 13.32
CA LEU A 4 -3.22 3.51 12.52
C LEU A 4 -3.56 2.10 12.99
N THR A 5 -4.82 1.87 13.35
CA THR A 5 -5.36 0.57 13.74
C THR A 5 -6.05 -0.10 12.54
N LEU A 6 -6.39 -1.38 12.66
CA LEU A 6 -7.17 -2.08 11.63
C LEU A 6 -8.56 -1.44 11.44
N ASP A 7 -9.23 -1.06 12.54
CA ASP A 7 -10.54 -0.40 12.49
C ASP A 7 -10.46 0.96 11.77
N LEU A 8 -9.39 1.72 11.99
CA LEU A 8 -9.16 2.98 11.28
C LEU A 8 -8.84 2.75 9.81
N ILE A 9 -8.18 1.65 9.44
CA ILE A 9 -8.01 1.29 8.02
C ILE A 9 -9.37 0.98 7.40
N ASP A 10 -10.21 0.20 8.08
CA ASP A 10 -11.54 -0.15 7.58
C ASP A 10 -12.44 1.09 7.42
N PHE A 11 -12.31 2.05 8.33
CA PHE A 11 -12.88 3.38 8.18
C PHE A 11 -12.29 4.13 6.96
N LEU A 12 -10.97 4.21 6.81
CA LEU A 12 -10.32 4.97 5.73
C LEU A 12 -10.64 4.45 4.33
N VAL A 13 -10.95 3.15 4.19
CA VAL A 13 -11.38 2.56 2.90
C VAL A 13 -12.88 2.74 2.64
N SER A 14 -13.65 3.19 3.63
CA SER A 14 -15.08 3.46 3.47
C SER A 14 -15.35 4.58 2.44
N PRO A 15 -16.52 4.58 1.78
CA PRO A 15 -16.90 5.66 0.87
C PRO A 15 -16.81 7.08 1.45
N PRO A 16 -17.32 7.40 2.67
CA PRO A 16 -17.25 8.76 3.21
C PRO A 16 -15.81 9.21 3.48
N ALA A 17 -14.95 8.31 3.98
CA ALA A 17 -13.55 8.64 4.20
C ALA A 17 -12.80 8.88 2.88
N ARG A 18 -13.03 8.04 1.86
CA ARG A 18 -12.42 8.22 0.53
C ARG A 18 -12.84 9.52 -0.13
N GLN A 19 -14.11 9.90 -0.05
CA GLN A 19 -14.57 11.20 -0.54
C GLN A 19 -13.86 12.35 0.20
N THR A 20 -13.80 12.27 1.52
CA THR A 20 -13.16 13.32 2.34
C THR A 20 -11.66 13.45 2.02
N LEU A 21 -10.95 12.34 1.81
CA LEU A 21 -9.55 12.37 1.40
C LEU A 21 -9.36 12.99 0.01
N ALA A 22 -10.29 12.75 -0.92
CA ALA A 22 -10.29 13.40 -2.22
C ALA A 22 -10.49 14.92 -2.08
N ASP A 23 -11.43 15.35 -1.23
CA ASP A 23 -11.67 16.77 -0.96
C ASP A 23 -10.45 17.46 -0.31
N LEU A 24 -9.77 16.77 0.61
CA LEU A 24 -8.55 17.26 1.27
C LEU A 24 -7.35 17.41 0.32
N SER A 25 -7.36 16.75 -0.85
CA SER A 25 -6.25 16.83 -1.81
C SER A 25 -5.97 18.26 -2.29
N GLY A 26 -7.00 19.10 -2.39
CA GLY A 26 -6.93 20.50 -2.82
C GLY A 26 -6.80 21.53 -1.68
N VAL A 27 -6.69 21.10 -0.42
CA VAL A 27 -6.73 21.99 0.75
C VAL A 27 -5.31 22.30 1.24
N ASP A 28 -5.04 23.49 1.80
CA ASP A 28 -3.76 23.73 2.48
C ASP A 28 -3.65 22.84 3.74
N LEU A 29 -2.61 22.01 3.82
CA LEU A 29 -2.38 21.06 4.91
C LEU A 29 -1.20 21.44 5.81
N ASP A 30 -0.69 22.68 5.71
CA ASP A 30 0.33 23.23 6.61
C ASP A 30 -0.02 22.99 8.09
N GLU A 31 1.01 22.89 8.94
CA GLU A 31 0.82 22.62 10.36
C GLU A 31 -0.06 23.67 11.05
N ARG A 32 -0.03 24.93 10.60
CA ARG A 32 -0.90 26.02 11.08
C ARG A 32 -2.38 25.76 10.84
N GLN A 33 -2.73 24.96 9.82
CA GLN A 33 -4.10 24.58 9.51
C GLN A 33 -4.60 23.37 10.31
N THR A 34 -3.77 22.72 11.13
CA THR A 34 -4.13 21.48 11.83
C THR A 34 -5.40 21.63 12.67
N LEU A 35 -5.47 22.63 13.56
CA LEU A 35 -6.62 22.81 14.45
C LEU A 35 -7.91 23.17 13.67
N PRO A 36 -7.91 24.15 12.74
CA PRO A 36 -9.08 24.42 11.89
C PRO A 36 -9.58 23.18 11.14
N LEU A 37 -8.68 22.41 10.54
CA LEU A 37 -9.04 21.22 9.75
C LEU A 37 -9.63 20.12 10.64
N LEU A 38 -9.01 19.83 11.79
CA LEU A 38 -9.56 18.85 12.74
C LEU A 38 -10.91 19.27 13.28
N THR A 39 -11.10 20.55 13.63
CA THR A 39 -12.40 21.07 14.07
C THR A 39 -13.48 20.86 13.00
N ARG A 40 -13.16 21.12 11.73
CA ARG A 40 -14.09 20.88 10.61
C ARG A 40 -14.42 19.40 10.44
N LEU A 41 -13.41 18.53 10.46
CA LEU A 41 -13.60 17.08 10.28
C LEU A 41 -14.42 16.47 11.43
N ARG A 42 -14.22 16.95 12.66
CA ARG A 42 -14.95 16.48 13.86
C ARG A 42 -16.45 16.81 13.86
N VAL A 43 -16.93 17.60 12.90
CA VAL A 43 -18.38 17.79 12.68
C VAL A 43 -19.02 16.49 12.17
N SER A 44 -18.28 15.68 11.42
CA SER A 44 -18.81 14.48 10.75
C SER A 44 -18.13 13.18 11.13
N PHE A 45 -16.97 13.24 11.81
CA PHE A 45 -16.13 12.08 12.12
C PHE A 45 -15.75 12.07 13.59
N ALA A 46 -15.49 10.87 14.12
CA ALA A 46 -14.94 10.72 15.46
C ALA A 46 -13.55 11.38 15.57
N PRO A 47 -13.07 11.72 16.79
CA PRO A 47 -11.81 12.43 16.96
C PRO A 47 -10.57 11.74 16.37
N ASP A 48 -10.52 10.42 16.43
CA ASP A 48 -9.47 9.54 15.88
C ASP A 48 -9.59 9.36 14.37
N GLU A 49 -10.81 9.18 13.85
CA GLU A 49 -11.11 9.19 12.41
C GLU A 49 -10.69 10.50 11.74
N ALA A 50 -11.03 11.64 12.35
CA ALA A 50 -10.63 12.96 11.88
C ALA A 50 -9.10 13.14 11.86
N ALA A 51 -8.40 12.62 12.88
CA ALA A 51 -6.94 12.62 12.92
C ALA A 51 -6.35 11.73 11.81
N ALA A 52 -6.89 10.52 11.63
CA ALA A 52 -6.46 9.59 10.60
C ALA A 52 -6.65 10.16 9.19
N LEU A 53 -7.76 10.84 8.91
CA LEU A 53 -8.01 11.52 7.63
C LEU A 53 -6.96 12.59 7.33
N LEU A 54 -6.68 13.46 8.30
CA LEU A 54 -5.70 14.53 8.12
C LEU A 54 -4.28 13.96 7.95
N ASP A 55 -3.92 12.96 8.76
CA ASP A 55 -2.63 12.30 8.68
C ASP A 55 -2.46 11.58 7.33
N GLN A 56 -3.47 10.85 6.84
CA GLN A 56 -3.43 10.24 5.51
C GLN A 56 -3.29 11.28 4.39
N ALA A 57 -4.04 12.39 4.45
CA ALA A 57 -3.95 13.43 3.42
C ALA A 57 -2.52 13.99 3.32
N ARG A 58 -1.84 14.19 4.46
CA ARG A 58 -0.43 14.62 4.52
C ARG A 58 0.52 13.54 4.02
N LEU A 59 0.32 12.29 4.42
CA LEU A 59 1.14 11.16 3.97
C LEU A 59 1.05 10.96 2.46
N ARG A 60 -0.14 11.05 1.87
CA ARG A 60 -0.36 10.95 0.42
C ARG A 60 0.46 11.99 -0.35
N ARG A 61 0.54 13.23 0.15
CA ARG A 61 1.40 14.27 -0.47
C ARG A 61 2.88 13.93 -0.41
N ARG A 62 3.36 13.46 0.74
CA ARG A 62 4.75 13.05 0.90
C ARG A 62 5.12 11.81 0.10
N ALA A 63 4.14 10.97 -0.21
CA ALA A 63 4.37 9.69 -0.88
C ALA A 63 4.51 9.81 -2.40
N ILE A 64 4.18 10.95 -3.02
CA ILE A 64 4.14 11.14 -4.49
C ILE A 64 5.44 10.68 -5.17
N ASP A 65 6.60 11.00 -4.61
CA ASP A 65 7.90 10.65 -5.21
C ASP A 65 8.18 9.12 -5.17
N LYS A 66 7.64 8.42 -4.17
CA LYS A 66 7.78 6.96 -4.03
C LYS A 66 6.65 6.20 -4.74
N PHE A 67 5.46 6.79 -4.83
CA PHE A 67 4.23 6.17 -5.33
C PHE A 67 3.47 7.16 -6.25
N PRO A 68 3.52 7.00 -7.58
CA PRO A 68 2.92 7.96 -8.52
C PRO A 68 1.39 8.14 -8.39
N ASN A 69 0.72 7.17 -7.80
CA ASN A 69 -0.73 7.19 -7.53
C ASN A 69 -1.01 7.29 -6.01
N ALA A 70 -0.13 7.97 -5.26
CA ALA A 70 -0.19 8.05 -3.80
C ALA A 70 -1.56 8.50 -3.28
N ASP A 71 -2.28 9.34 -4.02
CA ASP A 71 -3.62 9.82 -3.70
C ASP A 71 -4.66 8.69 -3.55
N ARG A 72 -4.40 7.50 -4.10
CA ARG A 72 -5.26 6.32 -4.03
C ARG A 72 -4.87 5.32 -2.96
N LEU A 73 -3.72 5.52 -2.30
CA LEU A 73 -3.08 4.56 -1.42
C LEU A 73 -3.22 4.95 0.05
N LEU A 74 -2.91 4.02 0.94
CA LEU A 74 -2.81 4.26 2.38
C LEU A 74 -1.37 4.06 2.83
N PHE A 75 -1.02 4.77 3.91
CA PHE A 75 0.34 4.81 4.42
C PHE A 75 0.35 4.84 5.95
N THR A 76 1.44 4.41 6.56
CA THR A 76 1.83 4.90 7.89
C THR A 76 3.08 5.75 7.73
N ASP A 77 3.36 6.65 8.67
CA ASP A 77 4.56 7.50 8.59
C ASP A 77 5.83 6.68 8.52
N GLU A 78 5.97 5.74 9.46
CA GLU A 78 7.14 4.90 9.60
C GLU A 78 7.35 4.05 8.34
N ALA A 79 6.31 3.38 7.85
CA ALA A 79 6.42 2.53 6.67
C ALA A 79 6.67 3.35 5.40
N LEU A 80 6.15 4.57 5.29
CA LEU A 80 6.45 5.46 4.17
C LEU A 80 7.91 5.92 4.18
N GLN A 81 8.46 6.21 5.36
CA GLN A 81 9.88 6.55 5.52
C GLN A 81 10.77 5.37 5.13
N GLN A 82 10.42 4.15 5.59
CA GLN A 82 11.14 2.90 5.33
C GLN A 82 10.98 2.37 3.90
N ALA A 83 9.90 2.71 3.19
CA ALA A 83 9.65 2.24 1.84
C ALA A 83 10.81 2.55 0.88
N SER A 84 11.14 1.61 0.00
CA SER A 84 12.10 1.83 -1.09
C SER A 84 11.75 3.08 -1.90
N SER A 85 12.76 3.80 -2.38
CA SER A 85 12.52 4.82 -3.40
C SER A 85 12.01 4.16 -4.67
N ARG A 86 11.18 4.88 -5.43
CA ARG A 86 10.62 4.36 -6.68
C ARG A 86 11.68 3.87 -7.65
N ALA A 87 12.78 4.61 -7.78
CA ALA A 87 13.88 4.26 -8.67
C ALA A 87 14.53 2.92 -8.29
N VAL A 88 14.73 2.67 -6.99
CA VAL A 88 15.31 1.41 -6.50
C VAL A 88 14.34 0.24 -6.70
N ALA A 89 13.05 0.44 -6.40
CA ALA A 89 12.02 -0.57 -6.57
C ALA A 89 11.90 -1.02 -8.04
N LEU A 90 11.84 -0.06 -8.98
CA LEU A 90 11.78 -0.34 -10.41
C LEU A 90 13.05 -1.02 -10.94
N TYR A 91 14.22 -0.57 -10.48
CA TYR A 91 15.49 -1.21 -10.87
C TYR A 91 15.51 -2.69 -10.49
N ARG A 92 15.18 -3.01 -9.22
CA ARG A 92 15.10 -4.39 -8.74
C ARG A 92 14.08 -5.20 -9.53
N ALA A 93 12.88 -4.65 -9.74
CA ALA A 93 11.84 -5.33 -10.51
C ALA A 93 12.28 -5.66 -11.94
N GLY A 94 12.99 -4.75 -12.61
CA GLY A 94 13.57 -4.99 -13.93
C GLY A 94 14.62 -6.12 -13.92
N GLN A 95 15.46 -6.20 -12.89
CA GLN A 95 16.43 -7.30 -12.75
C GLN A 95 15.73 -8.65 -12.59
N PHE A 96 14.71 -8.74 -11.73
CA PHE A 96 13.92 -9.98 -11.57
C PHE A 96 13.20 -10.36 -12.87
N ALA A 97 12.57 -9.40 -13.55
CA ALA A 97 11.88 -9.64 -14.81
C ALA A 97 12.82 -10.15 -15.92
N ALA A 98 14.05 -9.64 -15.97
CA ALA A 98 15.06 -10.11 -16.91
C ALA A 98 15.52 -11.54 -16.61
N VAL A 99 15.79 -11.87 -15.33
CA VAL A 99 16.26 -13.20 -14.92
C VAL A 99 15.16 -14.27 -15.06
N LEU A 100 13.90 -13.89 -14.84
CA LEU A 100 12.76 -14.81 -14.87
C LEU A 100 12.00 -14.78 -16.21
N SER A 101 12.58 -14.21 -17.27
CA SER A 101 11.92 -14.01 -18.57
C SER A 101 11.32 -15.29 -19.16
N ASP A 102 11.99 -16.42 -18.93
CA ASP A 102 11.67 -17.73 -19.49
C ASP A 102 10.74 -18.56 -18.58
N GLN A 103 10.37 -18.03 -17.41
CA GLN A 103 9.45 -18.69 -16.47
C GLN A 103 8.00 -18.24 -16.69
N ARG A 104 7.07 -19.19 -16.56
CA ARG A 104 5.62 -18.94 -16.63
C ARG A 104 4.87 -19.82 -15.61
N PRO A 105 4.29 -19.26 -14.55
CA PRO A 105 4.40 -17.86 -14.12
C PRO A 105 5.81 -17.53 -13.60
N ALA A 106 6.28 -16.30 -13.84
CA ALA A 106 7.50 -15.78 -13.20
C ALA A 106 7.16 -15.32 -11.79
N LEU A 107 7.52 -16.14 -10.79
CA LEU A 107 7.10 -15.99 -9.40
C LEU A 107 8.24 -15.45 -8.52
N VAL A 108 7.92 -14.45 -7.70
CA VAL A 108 8.83 -13.86 -6.71
C VAL A 108 8.17 -13.82 -5.33
N ALA A 109 8.96 -13.96 -4.27
CA ALA A 109 8.52 -13.72 -2.91
C ALA A 109 9.14 -12.43 -2.36
N ASP A 110 8.31 -11.58 -1.76
CA ASP A 110 8.74 -10.37 -1.04
C ASP A 110 8.53 -10.61 0.47
N LEU A 111 9.60 -10.95 1.20
CA LEU A 111 9.55 -11.50 2.57
C LEU A 111 9.59 -10.43 3.68
N GLY A 112 9.14 -9.22 3.37
CA GLY A 112 9.05 -8.09 4.28
C GLY A 112 8.47 -6.90 3.54
N CYS A 113 7.31 -7.12 2.92
CA CYS A 113 6.80 -6.22 1.88
C CYS A 113 6.35 -4.85 2.39
N GLY A 114 6.18 -4.69 3.71
CA GLY A 114 5.75 -3.45 4.34
C GLY A 114 4.41 -2.99 3.78
N ILE A 115 4.39 -1.79 3.21
CA ILE A 115 3.21 -1.19 2.56
C ILE A 115 3.16 -1.42 1.04
N GLY A 116 4.06 -2.26 0.52
CA GLY A 116 4.02 -2.79 -0.84
C GLY A 116 4.87 -2.07 -1.89
N ALA A 117 5.87 -1.26 -1.52
CA ALA A 117 6.66 -0.49 -2.51
C ALA A 117 7.35 -1.38 -3.55
N ASP A 118 8.15 -2.36 -3.11
CA ASP A 118 8.86 -3.28 -4.01
C ASP A 118 7.87 -4.29 -4.64
N THR A 119 6.91 -4.81 -3.85
CA THR A 119 5.81 -5.66 -4.34
C THR A 119 5.05 -5.05 -5.52
N ILE A 120 4.66 -3.77 -5.45
CA ILE A 120 3.96 -3.06 -6.53
C ILE A 120 4.85 -2.99 -7.78
N ALA A 121 6.12 -2.59 -7.63
CA ALA A 121 7.04 -2.51 -8.76
C ALA A 121 7.28 -3.88 -9.43
N LEU A 122 7.41 -4.95 -8.65
CA LEU A 122 7.53 -6.32 -9.15
C LEU A 122 6.29 -6.73 -9.97
N ALA A 123 5.09 -6.44 -9.46
CA ALA A 123 3.84 -6.75 -10.14
C ALA A 123 3.63 -5.91 -11.41
N GLU A 124 4.00 -4.62 -11.39
CA GLU A 124 4.02 -3.74 -12.57
C GLU A 124 4.98 -4.24 -13.66
N ALA A 125 6.09 -4.88 -13.28
CA ALA A 125 7.01 -5.54 -14.20
C ALA A 125 6.49 -6.88 -14.76
N GLY A 126 5.26 -7.28 -14.42
CA GLY A 126 4.61 -8.48 -14.94
C GLY A 126 4.88 -9.76 -14.14
N LEU A 127 5.53 -9.66 -12.97
CA LEU A 127 5.80 -10.79 -12.09
C LEU A 127 4.56 -11.14 -11.24
N HIS A 128 4.46 -12.41 -10.85
CA HIS A 128 3.57 -12.83 -9.76
C HIS A 128 4.32 -12.72 -8.44
N VAL A 129 3.67 -12.19 -7.40
CA VAL A 129 4.33 -11.91 -6.13
C VAL A 129 3.55 -12.53 -4.97
N VAL A 130 4.25 -13.31 -4.13
CA VAL A 130 3.77 -13.63 -2.77
C VAL A 130 4.46 -12.66 -1.82
N ALA A 131 3.69 -11.70 -1.31
CA ALA A 131 4.17 -10.63 -0.45
C ALA A 131 3.84 -10.97 1.01
N VAL A 132 4.86 -11.20 1.84
CA VAL A 132 4.71 -11.56 3.25
C VAL A 132 5.04 -10.36 4.12
N GLU A 133 4.15 -10.06 5.07
CA GLU A 133 4.36 -9.03 6.07
C GLU A 133 3.88 -9.52 7.44
N ARG A 134 4.68 -9.29 8.47
CA ARG A 134 4.39 -9.75 9.83
C ARG A 134 3.44 -8.80 10.56
N ASP A 135 3.55 -7.50 10.30
CA ASP A 135 2.69 -6.49 10.91
C ASP A 135 1.29 -6.50 10.24
N PRO A 136 0.21 -6.74 10.99
CA PRO A 136 -1.13 -6.85 10.42
C PRO A 136 -1.64 -5.55 9.78
N VAL A 137 -1.24 -4.39 10.32
CA VAL A 137 -1.60 -3.06 9.80
C VAL A 137 -0.91 -2.82 8.47
N ARG A 138 0.39 -3.10 8.38
CA ARG A 138 1.16 -2.99 7.13
C ARG A 138 0.66 -3.98 6.08
N ALA A 139 0.39 -5.23 6.46
CA ALA A 139 -0.19 -6.23 5.58
C ALA A 139 -1.57 -5.82 5.02
N ARG A 140 -2.44 -5.24 5.86
CA ARG A 140 -3.75 -4.70 5.42
C ARG A 140 -3.57 -3.52 4.46
N ILE A 141 -2.63 -2.62 4.72
CA ILE A 141 -2.30 -1.51 3.82
C ILE A 141 -1.74 -2.00 2.49
N ALA A 142 -0.81 -2.96 2.50
CA ALA A 142 -0.24 -3.55 1.28
C ALA A 142 -1.34 -4.19 0.41
N ARG A 143 -2.25 -4.97 1.01
CA ARG A 143 -3.45 -5.52 0.32
C ARG A 143 -4.27 -4.43 -0.34
N PHE A 144 -4.60 -3.38 0.42
CA PHE A 144 -5.38 -2.27 -0.10
C PHE A 144 -4.66 -1.56 -1.26
N ASN A 145 -3.38 -1.24 -1.10
CA ASN A 145 -2.59 -0.51 -2.08
C ASN A 145 -2.47 -1.29 -3.40
N VAL A 146 -2.17 -2.59 -3.32
CA VAL A 146 -2.12 -3.49 -4.48
C VAL A 146 -3.47 -3.54 -5.20
N ALA A 147 -4.57 -3.71 -4.46
CA ALA A 147 -5.91 -3.76 -5.05
C ALA A 147 -6.32 -2.41 -5.66
N ALA A 148 -5.99 -1.29 -5.00
CA ALA A 148 -6.26 0.05 -5.49
C ALA A 148 -5.56 0.37 -6.81
N LEU A 149 -4.46 -0.31 -7.13
CA LEU A 149 -3.73 -0.21 -8.40
C LEU A 149 -4.12 -1.28 -9.43
N GLY A 150 -5.10 -2.15 -9.12
CA GLY A 150 -5.53 -3.22 -10.03
C GLY A 150 -4.52 -4.35 -10.17
N LEU A 151 -3.65 -4.56 -9.17
CA LEU A 151 -2.59 -5.57 -9.20
C LEU A 151 -2.95 -6.84 -8.41
N ALA A 152 -4.17 -6.94 -7.89
CA ALA A 152 -4.62 -8.05 -7.03
C ALA A 152 -4.54 -9.42 -7.72
N ASP A 153 -4.67 -9.49 -9.04
CA ASP A 153 -4.56 -10.75 -9.80
C ASP A 153 -3.12 -11.29 -9.89
N ARG A 154 -2.13 -10.46 -9.55
CA ARG A 154 -0.70 -10.80 -9.59
C ARG A 154 -0.06 -10.93 -8.22
N VAL A 155 -0.72 -10.44 -7.17
CA VAL A 155 -0.12 -10.33 -5.85
C VAL A 155 -1.01 -10.98 -4.79
N GLU A 156 -0.45 -11.97 -4.11
CA GLU A 156 -1.01 -12.53 -2.89
C GLU A 156 -0.29 -11.91 -1.69
N VAL A 157 -1.00 -11.17 -0.83
CA VAL A 157 -0.42 -10.63 0.40
C VAL A 157 -0.78 -11.51 1.59
N VAL A 158 0.23 -12.12 2.19
CA VAL A 158 0.13 -13.01 3.34
C VAL A 158 0.56 -12.24 4.59
N GLU A 159 -0.27 -12.29 5.63
CA GLU A 159 0.13 -11.83 6.94
C GLU A 159 0.82 -12.99 7.66
N GLY A 160 2.07 -12.82 8.07
CA GLY A 160 2.80 -13.89 8.74
C GLY A 160 4.30 -13.63 8.89
N ASP A 161 4.94 -14.52 9.64
CA ASP A 161 6.40 -14.56 9.75
C ASP A 161 6.95 -15.53 8.70
N TRP A 162 7.73 -15.00 7.76
CA TRP A 162 8.29 -15.77 6.64
C TRP A 162 9.19 -16.92 7.11
N THR A 163 9.77 -16.86 8.32
CA THR A 163 10.60 -17.94 8.86
C THR A 163 9.80 -19.19 9.28
N SER A 164 8.48 -19.06 9.35
CA SER A 164 7.55 -20.10 9.81
C SER A 164 6.58 -20.59 8.74
N PHE A 165 6.70 -20.08 7.50
CA PHE A 165 5.72 -20.32 6.44
C PHE A 165 6.29 -21.17 5.30
N SER A 166 5.46 -22.05 4.74
CA SER A 166 5.74 -22.66 3.44
C SER A 166 5.17 -21.78 2.34
N LEU A 167 6.04 -21.23 1.48
CA LEU A 167 5.65 -20.40 0.35
C LEU A 167 5.09 -21.28 -0.78
N THR A 168 3.92 -21.87 -0.57
CA THR A 168 3.16 -22.53 -1.62
C THR A 168 2.20 -21.52 -2.23
N PRO A 169 2.49 -20.95 -3.40
CA PRO A 169 1.65 -19.94 -4.02
C PRO A 169 0.28 -20.51 -4.39
N ARG A 170 -0.79 -19.71 -4.22
CA ARG A 170 -2.14 -20.06 -4.69
C ARG A 170 -2.48 -19.36 -6.01
N PHE A 171 -1.55 -19.32 -6.95
CA PHE A 171 -1.90 -18.86 -8.30
C PHE A 171 -2.61 -20.01 -9.01
N ALA A 172 -3.88 -19.82 -9.38
CA ALA A 172 -4.55 -20.71 -10.32
C ALA A 172 -3.82 -20.60 -11.66
N VAL A 173 -2.93 -21.55 -11.93
CA VAL A 173 -2.34 -21.70 -13.25
C VAL A 173 -3.47 -22.17 -14.15
N SER A 174 -4.09 -21.26 -14.90
CA SER A 174 -4.78 -21.67 -16.12
C SER A 174 -3.69 -22.32 -16.98
N GLN A 175 -3.77 -23.64 -17.10
CA GLN A 175 -2.99 -24.41 -18.05
C GLN A 175 -3.39 -23.90 -19.44
N GLY A 176 -2.69 -22.87 -19.93
CA GLY A 176 -2.78 -22.45 -21.32
C GLY A 176 -2.23 -23.60 -22.16
N GLU A 177 -3.11 -24.26 -22.89
CA GLU A 177 -2.77 -25.26 -23.89
C GLU A 177 -1.66 -24.73 -24.80
N ARG A 178 -0.59 -25.52 -24.94
CA ARG A 178 0.46 -25.33 -25.93
C ARG A 178 0.02 -25.92 -27.26
#